data_AF-A0A7Y3DI81-F1
#
_entry.id   AF-A0A7Y3DI81-F1
#
_cell.length_a   1.000
_cell.length_b   1.000
_cell.length_c   1.000
_cell.angle_alpha   90.00
_cell.angle_beta   90.00
_cell.angle_gamma   90.00
#
_symmetry.space_group_name_H-M   'P 1'
#
loop_
_entity.id
_entity.type
_entity.pdbx_description
1 polymer ?
#
loop_
_entity_poly.entity_id
_entity_poly.type
_entity_poly.pdbx_seq_one_letter_code
_entity_poly.pdbx_strand_id
1 'polypeptide(L)'
;MPTDHPTDRLLAALSDIEAAAASNVNRTRELQRRARTLSRRLRAGDNIVDLVTTEEPPRMVELLTSNMAALETAGAEFRAAEALALRAEGLTIEAIAELFGVTRQRISALLKQRAAAPH
;
A
#
# COMPACT_ATOMS: atom_id res chain seq x y z
N MET A 1 -18.50 -23.42 7.54
CA MET A 1 -17.46 -23.51 6.50
C MET A 1 -17.07 -22.10 6.13
N PRO A 2 -16.02 -21.48 6.69
CA PRO A 2 -15.73 -20.11 6.30
C PRO A 2 -14.65 -20.05 5.22
N THR A 3 -15.01 -19.35 4.13
CA THR A 3 -14.17 -18.38 3.41
C THR A 3 -12.94 -18.91 2.67
N ASP A 4 -13.13 -19.72 1.64
CA ASP A 4 -12.11 -19.83 0.58
C ASP A 4 -12.62 -19.48 -0.82
N HIS A 5 -13.70 -18.70 -0.90
CA HIS A 5 -14.16 -18.17 -2.18
C HIS A 5 -13.26 -16.99 -2.59
N PRO A 6 -12.78 -16.94 -3.85
CA PRO A 6 -12.03 -15.80 -4.38
C PRO A 6 -12.66 -14.42 -4.08
N THR A 7 -13.99 -14.32 -4.10
CA THR A 7 -14.74 -13.10 -3.78
C THR A 7 -14.59 -12.67 -2.31
N ASP A 8 -14.63 -13.61 -1.36
CA ASP A 8 -14.44 -13.29 0.08
C ASP A 8 -13.03 -12.75 0.32
N ARG A 9 -12.02 -13.36 -0.33
CA ARG A 9 -10.63 -12.88 -0.26
C ARG A 9 -10.48 -11.47 -0.86
N LEU A 10 -11.20 -11.17 -1.95
CA LEU A 10 -11.22 -9.84 -2.55
C LEU A 10 -11.87 -8.81 -1.63
N LEU A 11 -12.99 -9.15 -0.98
CA LEU A 11 -13.66 -8.28 0.00
C LEU A 11 -12.75 -7.96 1.20
N ALA A 12 -12.04 -8.95 1.72
CA ALA A 12 -11.05 -8.74 2.78
C ALA A 12 -9.94 -7.78 2.33
N ALA A 13 -9.36 -8.01 1.15
CA ALA A 13 -8.29 -7.15 0.63
C ALA A 13 -8.76 -5.70 0.34
N LEU A 14 -10.03 -5.51 -0.06
CA LEU A 14 -10.63 -4.18 -0.19
C LEU A 14 -10.73 -3.47 1.16
N SER A 15 -11.13 -4.19 2.21
CA SER A 15 -11.17 -3.64 3.58
C SER A 15 -9.77 -3.26 4.08
N ASP A 16 -8.76 -4.08 3.78
CA ASP A 16 -7.36 -3.78 4.13
C ASP A 16 -6.84 -2.53 3.40
N ILE A 17 -7.19 -2.34 2.13
CA ILE A 17 -6.89 -1.10 1.39
C ILE A 17 -7.55 0.10 2.05
N GLU A 18 -8.83 -0.01 2.40
CA GLU A 18 -9.56 1.09 3.05
C GLU A 18 -8.90 1.50 4.37
N ALA A 19 -8.57 0.50 5.21
CA ALA A 19 -7.88 0.72 6.48
C ALA A 19 -6.49 1.35 6.28
N ALA A 20 -5.70 0.86 5.32
CA ALA A 20 -4.40 1.41 4.98
C ALA A 20 -4.50 2.85 4.46
N ALA A 21 -5.45 3.13 3.58
CA ALA A 21 -5.70 4.46 3.05
C ALA A 21 -6.14 5.44 4.15
N ALA A 22 -7.04 5.04 5.05
CA ALA A 22 -7.48 5.85 6.18
C ALA A 22 -6.32 6.17 7.13
N SER A 23 -5.45 5.21 7.43
CA SER A 23 -4.24 5.43 8.22
C SER A 23 -3.28 6.42 7.53
N ASN A 24 -3.10 6.27 6.22
CA ASN A 24 -2.28 7.17 5.42
C ASN A 24 -2.82 8.60 5.36
N VAL A 25 -4.14 8.81 5.38
CA VAL A 25 -4.72 10.15 5.46
C VAL A 25 -4.23 10.87 6.73
N ASN A 26 -4.24 10.18 7.87
CA ASN A 26 -3.80 10.78 9.14
C ASN A 26 -2.31 11.11 9.12
N ARG A 27 -1.46 10.19 8.66
CA ARG A 27 -0.01 10.40 8.53
C ARG A 27 0.33 11.48 7.50
N THR A 28 -0.40 11.55 6.40
CA THR A 28 -0.21 12.57 5.34
C THR A 28 -0.58 13.96 5.84
N ARG A 29 -1.65 14.09 6.65
CA ARG A 29 -1.99 15.35 7.31
C ARG A 29 -0.88 15.81 8.26
N GLU A 30 -0.27 14.88 9.00
CA GLU A 30 0.88 15.20 9.86
C GLU A 30 2.10 15.62 9.04
N LEU A 31 2.44 14.90 7.98
CA LEU A 31 3.50 15.28 7.04
C LEU A 31 3.30 16.69 6.49
N GLN A 32 2.08 17.04 6.07
CA GLN A 32 1.76 18.38 5.59
C GLN A 32 1.98 19.46 6.66
N ARG A 33 1.57 19.20 7.91
CA ARG A 33 1.81 20.13 9.04
C ARG A 33 3.30 20.32 9.30
N ARG A 34 4.06 19.23 9.37
CA ARG A 34 5.51 19.25 9.61
C ARG A 34 6.26 19.95 8.48
N ALA A 35 5.94 19.63 7.22
CA ALA A 35 6.56 20.26 6.06
C ALA A 35 6.36 21.78 6.04
N ARG A 36 5.15 22.27 6.36
CA ARG A 36 4.88 23.72 6.49
C ARG A 36 5.69 24.35 7.62
N THR A 37 5.81 23.68 8.76
CA THR A 37 6.58 24.20 9.91
C THR A 37 8.06 24.23 9.62
N LEU A 38 8.63 23.14 9.11
CA LEU A 38 10.03 23.07 8.71
C LEU A 38 10.36 24.13 7.65
N SER A 39 9.51 24.29 6.63
CA SER A 39 9.69 25.32 5.60
C SER A 39 9.73 26.75 6.18
N ARG A 40 8.87 27.05 7.16
CA ARG A 40 8.87 28.37 7.82
C ARG A 40 10.14 28.59 8.64
N ARG A 41 10.57 27.59 9.41
CA ARG A 41 11.77 27.68 10.26
C ARG A 41 13.05 27.82 9.42
N LEU A 42 13.17 27.06 8.33
CA LEU A 42 14.29 27.19 7.40
C LEU A 42 14.33 28.58 6.74
N ARG A 43 13.19 29.13 6.34
CA ARG A 43 13.11 30.50 5.80
C ARG A 43 13.47 31.59 6.83
N ALA A 44 13.32 31.30 8.11
CA ALA A 44 13.72 32.19 9.20
C ALA A 44 15.22 32.09 9.52
N GLY A 45 15.96 31.14 8.92
CA GLY A 45 17.40 30.95 9.13
C GLY A 45 17.76 29.90 10.18
N ASP A 46 16.79 29.14 10.71
CA ASP A 46 17.06 28.07 11.68
C ASP A 46 17.97 26.98 11.08
N ASN A 47 18.85 26.40 11.90
CA ASN A 47 19.79 25.36 11.48
C ASN A 47 19.08 24.03 11.18
N ILE A 48 19.26 23.49 9.97
CA ILE A 48 18.62 22.24 9.54
C ILE A 48 18.99 21.02 10.40
N VAL A 49 20.22 20.93 10.90
CA VAL A 49 20.68 19.79 11.73
C VAL A 49 19.89 19.78 13.03
N ASP A 50 19.74 20.92 13.68
CA ASP A 50 18.97 21.04 14.93
C ASP A 50 17.49 20.71 14.68
N LEU A 51 16.91 21.22 13.59
CA LEU A 51 15.51 20.97 13.23
C LEU A 51 15.20 19.48 13.00
N VAL A 52 16.11 18.75 12.35
CA VAL A 52 15.92 17.32 12.04
C VAL A 52 16.23 16.44 13.25
N THR A 53 17.25 16.78 14.04
CA THR A 53 17.65 15.97 15.21
C THR A 53 16.70 16.11 16.38
N THR A 54 16.03 17.26 16.52
CA THR A 54 15.01 17.52 17.55
C THR A 54 13.59 17.15 17.10
N GLU A 55 13.42 16.60 15.89
CA GLU A 55 12.12 16.17 15.41
C GLU A 55 11.57 15.02 16.26
N GLU A 56 10.34 15.19 16.75
CA GLU A 56 9.65 14.16 17.53
C GLU A 56 9.31 12.93 16.66
N PRO A 57 9.62 11.71 17.13
CA PRO A 57 9.20 10.48 16.45
C PRO A 57 7.66 10.35 16.36
N PRO A 58 7.14 9.69 15.31
CA PRO A 58 7.85 9.25 14.11
C PRO A 58 8.25 10.45 13.24
N ARG A 59 9.51 10.48 12.79
CA ARG A 59 10.04 11.56 11.95
C ARG A 59 9.34 11.58 10.58
N MET A 60 9.44 12.69 9.85
CA MET A 60 8.86 12.81 8.50
C MET A 60 9.32 11.68 7.57
N VAL A 61 10.59 11.26 7.64
CA VAL A 61 11.10 10.13 6.85
C VAL A 61 10.42 8.81 7.23
N GLU A 62 10.17 8.59 8.52
CA GLU A 62 9.48 7.39 9.00
C GLU A 62 7.99 7.40 8.63
N LEU A 63 7.35 8.57 8.65
CA LEU A 63 5.97 8.75 8.20
C LEU A 63 5.84 8.48 6.69
N LEU A 64 6.79 8.94 5.87
CA LEU A 64 6.83 8.66 4.43
C LEU A 64 6.99 7.15 4.18
N THR A 65 7.96 6.52 4.85
CA THR A 65 8.18 5.07 4.73
C THR A 65 6.95 4.28 5.17
N SER A 66 6.32 4.66 6.29
CA SER A 66 5.12 4.01 6.80
C SER A 66 3.93 4.14 5.85
N ASN A 67 3.78 5.31 5.19
CA ASN A 67 2.73 5.51 4.19
C ASN A 67 2.93 4.61 2.97
N MET A 68 4.16 4.54 2.44
CA MET A 68 4.47 3.71 1.28
C MET A 68 4.28 2.23 1.60
N ALA A 69 4.83 1.76 2.74
CA ALA A 69 4.73 0.37 3.15
C ALA A 69 3.27 -0.08 3.35
N ALA A 70 2.42 0.75 3.96
CA ALA A 70 1.02 0.39 4.21
C ALA A 70 0.25 0.10 2.91
N LEU A 71 0.40 0.95 1.89
CA LEU A 71 -0.26 0.75 0.59
C LEU A 71 0.43 -0.33 -0.25
N GLU A 72 1.74 -0.50 -0.12
CA GLU A 72 2.46 -1.57 -0.80
C GLU A 72 1.97 -2.94 -0.34
N THR A 73 1.89 -3.15 0.97
CA THR A 73 1.40 -4.41 1.56
C THR A 73 -0.07 -4.66 1.20
N ALA A 74 -0.97 -3.72 1.48
CA ALA A 74 -2.40 -3.89 1.18
C ALA A 74 -2.64 -4.04 -0.34
N GLY A 75 -1.91 -3.29 -1.16
CA GLY A 75 -2.02 -3.37 -2.62
C GLY A 75 -1.49 -4.68 -3.20
N ALA A 76 -0.49 -5.31 -2.58
CA ALA A 76 0.00 -6.63 -3.00
C ALA A 76 -1.08 -7.71 -2.81
N GLU A 77 -1.71 -7.72 -1.64
CA GLU A 77 -2.80 -8.64 -1.32
C GLU A 77 -4.01 -8.44 -2.24
N PHE A 78 -4.40 -7.18 -2.47
CA PHE A 78 -5.49 -6.84 -3.38
C PHE A 78 -5.23 -7.32 -4.80
N ARG A 79 -4.07 -7.03 -5.39
CA ARG A 79 -3.74 -7.48 -6.76
C ARG A 79 -3.80 -9.01 -6.88
N ALA A 80 -3.36 -9.74 -5.86
CA ALA A 80 -3.43 -11.20 -5.86
C ALA A 80 -4.88 -11.70 -5.74
N ALA A 81 -5.66 -11.11 -4.84
CA ALA A 81 -7.06 -11.49 -4.62
C ALA A 81 -7.94 -11.17 -5.84
N GLU A 82 -7.76 -10.00 -6.45
CA GLU A 82 -8.49 -9.58 -7.64
C GLU A 82 -8.12 -10.45 -8.85
N ALA A 83 -6.83 -10.73 -9.06
CA ALA A 83 -6.40 -11.64 -10.12
C ALA A 83 -7.01 -13.05 -9.93
N LEU A 84 -7.08 -13.55 -8.69
CA LEU A 84 -7.70 -14.85 -8.41
C LEU A 84 -9.22 -14.84 -8.68
N ALA A 85 -9.91 -13.79 -8.25
CA ALA A 85 -11.35 -13.62 -8.51
C ALA A 85 -11.63 -13.57 -10.01
N LEU A 86 -10.89 -12.76 -10.77
CA LEU A 86 -11.03 -12.68 -12.23
C LEU A 86 -10.71 -14.01 -12.94
N ARG A 87 -9.73 -14.78 -12.45
CA ARG A 87 -9.45 -16.13 -12.96
C ARG A 87 -10.61 -17.08 -12.69
N ALA A 88 -11.25 -16.99 -11.54
CA ALA A 88 -12.42 -17.80 -11.21
C ALA A 88 -13.64 -17.46 -12.07
N GLU A 89 -13.78 -16.19 -12.47
CA GLU A 89 -14.77 -15.71 -13.45
C GLU A 89 -14.40 -16.04 -14.92
N GLY A 90 -13.29 -16.75 -15.15
CA GLY A 90 -12.90 -17.27 -16.46
C GLY A 90 -11.98 -16.39 -17.31
N LEU A 91 -11.53 -15.23 -16.80
CA LEU A 91 -10.59 -14.39 -17.56
C LEU A 91 -9.25 -15.10 -17.74
N THR A 92 -8.61 -14.91 -18.91
CA THR A 92 -7.28 -15.46 -19.18
C THR A 92 -6.19 -14.68 -18.42
N ILE A 93 -5.03 -15.31 -18.17
CA ILE A 93 -3.86 -14.62 -17.60
C ILE A 93 -3.43 -13.42 -18.46
N GLU A 94 -3.60 -13.55 -19.78
CA GLU A 94 -3.29 -12.48 -20.74
C GLU A 94 -4.22 -11.28 -20.59
N ALA A 95 -5.54 -11.52 -20.53
CA ALA A 95 -6.52 -10.45 -20.32
C ALA A 95 -6.32 -9.73 -18.98
N ILE A 96 -5.99 -10.48 -17.91
CA ILE A 96 -5.71 -9.90 -16.59
C ILE A 96 -4.41 -9.08 -16.63
N ALA A 97 -3.38 -9.57 -17.31
CA ALA A 97 -2.11 -8.85 -17.44
C ALA A 97 -2.29 -7.51 -18.16
N GLU A 98 -3.06 -7.51 -19.25
CA GLU A 98 -3.44 -6.30 -19.98
C GLU A 98 -4.24 -5.33 -19.10
N LEU A 99 -5.27 -5.83 -18.41
CA LEU A 99 -6.09 -5.02 -17.50
C LEU A 99 -5.27 -4.36 -16.38
N PHE A 100 -4.29 -5.09 -15.83
CA PHE A 100 -3.46 -4.60 -14.73
C PHE A 100 -2.28 -3.76 -15.23
N GLY A 101 -2.06 -3.66 -16.54
CA GLY A 101 -0.91 -2.96 -17.11
C GLY A 101 0.43 -3.61 -16.76
N VAL A 102 0.46 -4.93 -16.56
CA VAL A 102 1.66 -5.69 -16.18
C VAL A 102 1.90 -6.86 -17.14
N THR A 103 3.03 -7.53 -17.01
CA THR A 103 3.35 -8.69 -17.86
C THR A 103 2.60 -9.94 -17.41
N ARG A 104 2.41 -10.90 -18.34
CA ARG A 104 1.86 -12.24 -18.02
C ARG A 104 2.65 -12.97 -16.94
N GLN A 105 3.98 -12.78 -16.92
CA GLN A 105 4.87 -13.35 -15.91
C GLN A 105 4.55 -12.80 -14.51
N ARG A 106 4.25 -11.50 -14.41
CA ARG A 106 3.87 -10.87 -13.14
C ARG A 106 2.56 -11.45 -12.60
N ILE A 107 1.54 -11.62 -13.44
CA ILE A 107 0.27 -12.26 -13.03
C ILE A 107 0.49 -13.72 -12.64
N SER A 108 1.28 -14.47 -13.41
CA SER A 108 1.61 -15.86 -13.09
C SER A 108 2.32 -15.98 -11.73
N ALA A 109 3.24 -15.06 -11.41
CA ALA A 109 3.92 -15.03 -10.12
C ALA A 109 2.95 -14.73 -8.97
N LEU A 110 2.05 -13.75 -9.13
CA LEU A 110 1.02 -13.41 -8.12
C LEU A 110 0.13 -14.62 -7.79
N LEU A 111 -0.35 -15.33 -8.82
CA LEU A 111 -1.19 -16.51 -8.64
C LEU A 111 -0.43 -17.67 -7.98
N LYS A 112 0.85 -17.88 -8.33
CA LYS A 112 1.69 -18.93 -7.73
C LYS A 112 2.02 -18.67 -6.26
N GLN A 113 2.38 -17.43 -5.90
CA GLN A 113 2.68 -17.06 -4.51
C GLN A 113 1.49 -17.33 -3.59
N ARG A 114 0.27 -17.10 -4.06
CA ARG A 114 -0.96 -17.35 -3.31
C ARG A 114 -1.34 -18.83 -3.23
N ALA A 115 -1.02 -19.62 -4.26
CA ALA A 115 -1.19 -21.07 -4.21
C ALA A 115 -0.18 -21.76 -3.28
N ALA A 116 0.98 -21.12 -3.02
CA ALA A 116 2.05 -21.66 -2.18
C ALA A 116 1.99 -21.23 -0.71
N ALA A 117 1.23 -20.19 -0.37
CA ALA A 117 1.00 -19.77 1.02
C ALA A 117 -0.06 -20.70 1.66
N PRO A 118 0.31 -21.54 2.65
CA PRO A 118 -0.68 -22.28 3.42
C PRO A 118 -1.42 -21.31 4.35
N HIS A 119 -2.72 -21.56 4.53
CA HIS A 119 -3.59 -20.87 5.49
C HIS A 119 -3.08 -20.94 6.93
#